data_AF-A0A502BR98-F1
#
_entry.id   AF-A0A502BR98-F1
#
_cell.length_a   1.000
_cell.length_b   1.000
_cell.length_c   1.000
_cell.angle_alpha   90.00
_cell.angle_beta   90.00
_cell.angle_gamma   90.00
#
_symmetry.space_group_name_H-M   'P 1'
#
loop_
_entity.id
_entity.type
_entity.pdbx_description
1 polymer ?
#
loop_
_entity_poly.entity_id
_entity_poly.type
_entity_poly.pdbx_seq_one_letter_code
_entity_poly.pdbx_strand_id
1 'polypeptide(L)' 'MSDEDNKHLTKDTLFKPNPSRMEAKNATTDKAAKAIMKTERDAVDAKTARLRAARLERDQS' A
#
# COMPACT_ATOMS: atom_id res chain seq x y z
N MET A 1 -5.27 -4.87 20.49
CA MET A 1 -5.32 -6.18 21.17
C MET A 1 -5.67 -5.91 22.61
N SER A 2 -6.88 -6.30 22.99
CA SER A 2 -7.34 -6.31 24.38
C SER A 2 -6.82 -7.57 25.09
N ASP A 3 -6.70 -7.55 26.41
CA ASP A 3 -6.23 -8.69 27.20
C ASP A 3 -7.10 -9.95 27.02
N GLU A 4 -8.36 -9.79 26.62
CA GLU A 4 -9.28 -10.88 26.27
C GLU A 4 -8.86 -11.65 25.01
N ASP A 5 -8.22 -10.99 24.04
CA ASP A 5 -7.77 -11.65 22.79
C ASP A 5 -6.63 -12.65 23.08
N ASN A 6 -5.77 -12.34 24.06
CA ASN A 6 -4.63 -13.16 24.46
C ASN A 6 -5.07 -14.49 25.12
N LYS A 7 -6.26 -14.53 25.72
CA LYS A 7 -6.78 -15.74 26.38
C LYS A 7 -7.18 -16.84 25.39
N HIS A 8 -7.35 -16.48 24.11
CA HIS A 8 -7.71 -17.37 23.01
C HIS A 8 -6.54 -17.74 22.08
N LEU A 9 -5.33 -17.24 22.38
CA LEU A 9 -4.12 -17.61 21.66
C LEU A 9 -3.61 -18.96 22.15
N THR A 10 -3.97 -20.03 21.45
CA THR A 10 -3.40 -21.36 21.63
C THR A 10 -2.21 -21.54 20.69
N LYS A 11 -1.43 -22.62 20.87
CA LYS A 11 -0.32 -22.96 19.95
C LYS A 11 -0.78 -23.01 18.48
N ASP A 12 -2.05 -23.35 18.26
CA ASP A 12 -2.64 -23.55 16.93
C ASP A 12 -3.23 -22.26 16.34
N THR A 13 -3.55 -21.24 17.16
CA THR A 13 -4.13 -19.97 16.70
C THR A 13 -3.14 -18.81 16.72
N LEU A 14 -1.90 -19.07 17.13
CA LEU A 14 -0.83 -18.07 17.20
C LEU A 14 -0.49 -17.51 15.81
N PHE A 15 -0.65 -18.30 14.76
CA PHE A 15 -0.42 -17.89 13.38
C PHE A 15 -1.73 -17.84 12.61
N LYS A 16 -1.78 -16.93 11.63
CA LYS A 16 -2.87 -16.93 10.65
C LYS A 16 -2.86 -18.25 9.89
N PRO A 17 -4.04 -18.85 9.62
CA PRO A 17 -4.11 -20.07 8.84
C PRO A 17 -3.52 -19.83 7.45
N ASN A 18 -2.93 -20.88 6.88
CA ASN A 18 -2.41 -20.82 5.52
C ASN A 18 -3.55 -20.42 4.57
N PRO A 19 -3.37 -19.35 3.79
CA PRO A 19 -4.40 -18.92 2.85
C PRO A 19 -4.65 -20.04 1.84
N SER A 20 -5.90 -20.19 1.44
CA SER A 20 -6.26 -21.04 0.32
C SER A 20 -5.53 -20.59 -0.95
N ARG A 21 -5.37 -21.50 -1.91
CA ARG A 21 -4.74 -21.20 -3.21
C ARG A 21 -5.36 -19.99 -3.91
N MET A 22 -6.66 -19.78 -3.73
CA MET A 22 -7.38 -18.65 -4.31
C MET A 22 -7.05 -17.34 -3.58
N GLU A 23 -7.05 -17.34 -2.26
CA GLU A 23 -6.68 -16.17 -1.45
C GLU A 23 -5.23 -15.73 -1.69
N ALA A 24 -4.30 -16.67 -1.83
CA ALA A 24 -2.90 -16.37 -2.15
C ALA A 24 -2.75 -15.68 -3.53
N LYS A 25 -3.53 -16.14 -4.54
CA LYS A 25 -3.56 -15.50 -5.86
C LYS A 25 -4.15 -14.10 -5.79
N ASN A 26 -5.27 -13.93 -5.09
CA ASN A 26 -5.91 -12.63 -4.92
C ASN A 26 -4.99 -11.63 -4.22
N ALA A 27 -4.30 -12.05 -3.15
CA ALA A 27 -3.33 -11.21 -2.44
C ALA A 27 -2.18 -10.74 -3.36
N THR A 28 -1.74 -11.59 -4.28
CA THR A 28 -0.69 -11.24 -5.26
C THR A 28 -1.20 -10.19 -6.25
N THR A 29 -2.41 -10.38 -6.79
CA THR A 29 -3.05 -9.43 -7.70
C THR A 29 -3.29 -8.09 -7.02
N ASP A 30 -3.81 -8.08 -5.80
CA ASP A 30 -4.07 -6.86 -5.02
C ASP A 30 -2.79 -6.08 -4.76
N LYS A 31 -1.71 -6.78 -4.42
CA LYS A 31 -0.39 -6.17 -4.21
C LYS A 31 0.11 -5.52 -5.50
N ALA A 32 -0.02 -6.21 -6.64
CA ALA A 32 0.38 -5.68 -7.94
C ALA A 32 -0.45 -4.46 -8.34
N ALA A 33 -1.79 -4.53 -8.20
CA ALA A 33 -2.68 -3.42 -8.51
C ALA A 33 -2.37 -2.18 -7.67
N LYS A 34 -2.16 -2.35 -6.36
CA LYS A 34 -1.76 -1.24 -5.46
C LYS A 34 -0.41 -0.64 -5.84
N ALA A 35 0.55 -1.47 -6.24
CA ALA A 35 1.86 -1.00 -6.67
C ALA A 35 1.74 -0.14 -7.94
N ILE A 36 0.98 -0.60 -8.94
CA ILE A 36 0.73 0.14 -10.20
C ILE A 36 0.10 1.50 -9.89
N MET A 37 -0.99 1.52 -9.13
CA MET A 37 -1.67 2.78 -8.77
C MET A 37 -0.75 3.74 -8.01
N LYS A 38 0.12 3.22 -7.14
CA LYS A 38 1.10 4.05 -6.44
C LYS A 38 2.11 4.65 -7.41
N THR A 39 2.68 3.85 -8.31
CA THR A 39 3.68 4.33 -9.27
C THR A 39 3.12 5.40 -10.21
N GLU A 40 1.87 5.25 -10.64
CA GLU A 40 1.21 6.25 -11.48
C GLU A 40 1.00 7.57 -10.75
N ARG A 41 0.52 7.53 -9.50
CA ARG A 41 0.39 8.74 -8.66
C ARG A 41 1.72 9.42 -8.44
N ASP A 42 2.75 8.67 -8.06
CA ASP A 42 4.09 9.22 -7.81
C ASP A 42 4.64 9.93 -9.06
N ALA A 43 4.40 9.38 -10.26
CA ALA A 43 4.80 9.99 -11.52
C ALA A 43 4.02 11.29 -11.83
N VAL A 44 2.71 11.31 -11.59
CA VAL A 44 1.86 12.50 -11.76
C VAL A 44 2.27 13.59 -10.77
N ASP A 45 2.51 13.24 -9.52
CA ASP A 45 2.92 14.17 -8.47
C ASP A 45 4.29 14.77 -8.77
N ALA A 46 5.26 13.94 -9.19
CA ALA A 46 6.58 14.41 -9.61
C ALA A 46 6.50 15.38 -10.80
N LYS A 47 5.68 15.07 -11.81
CA LYS A 47 5.45 15.98 -12.94
C LYS A 47 4.82 17.29 -12.48
N THR A 48 3.82 17.22 -11.62
CA THR A 48 3.11 18.39 -11.09
C THR A 48 4.04 19.28 -10.27
N ALA A 49 4.87 18.69 -9.41
CA ALA A 49 5.87 19.40 -8.63
C ALA A 49 6.88 20.15 -9.52
N ARG A 50 7.42 19.48 -10.55
CA ARG A 50 8.34 20.11 -11.52
C ARG A 50 7.69 21.29 -12.24
N LEU A 51 6.47 21.11 -12.75
CA LEU A 51 5.75 22.16 -13.46
C LEU A 51 5.31 23.30 -12.53
N ARG A 52 5.08 23.03 -11.24
CA ARG A 52 4.78 24.06 -10.25
C ARG A 52 6.03 24.88 -9.94
N ALA A 53 7.19 24.23 -9.73
CA ALA A 53 8.46 24.91 -9.50
C ALA A 53 8.82 25.85 -10.68
N ALA A 54 8.75 25.34 -11.91
CA ALA A 54 9.03 26.15 -13.10
C ALA A 54 8.08 27.36 -13.27
N ARG A 55 6.81 27.23 -12.87
CA ARG A 55 5.87 28.36 -12.86
C ARG A 55 6.26 29.42 -11.83
N LEU A 56 6.60 29.00 -10.61
CA LEU A 56 7.02 29.92 -9.57
C LEU A 56 8.30 30.67 -9.95
N GLU A 57 9.30 30.01 -10.52
CA GLU A 57 10.52 30.66 -11.00
C GLU A 57 10.23 31.73 -12.07
N ARG A 58 9.35 31.41 -13.02
CA ARG A 58 8.92 32.35 -14.06
C ARG A 58 8.19 33.55 -13.47
N ASP A 59 7.27 33.32 -12.52
CA ASP A 59 6.44 34.38 -11.96
C ASP A 59 7.21 35.25 -10.94
N GLN A 60 8.39 34.83 -10.48
CA GLN A 60 9.31 35.59 -9.61
C GLN A 60 10.38 36.38 -10.39
N SER A 61 10.42 36.24 -11.72
CA SER A 61 11.33 36.97 -12.63
C SER A 61 10.65 38.22 -13.20
#